data_AF-A0A9X1VJJ2-F1
#
_entry.id   AF-A0A9X1VJJ2-F1
#
_cell.length_a   1.000
_cell.length_b   1.000
_cell.length_c   1.000
_cell.angle_alpha   90.00
_cell.angle_beta   90.00
_cell.angle_gamma   90.00
#
_symmetry.space_group_name_H-M   'P 1'
#
loop_
_entity.id
_entity.type
_entity.pdbx_description
1 polymer ?
#
loop_
_entity_poly.entity_id
_entity_poly.type
_entity_poly.pdbx_seq_one_letter_code
_entity_poly.pdbx_strand_id
1 'polypeptide(L)' 'MGLKNTRSQTEILETSRIALQNVETNPVIKPLMEALGYNTTKIDEGKAILNNAKNLYNQCQE' A
#
# COMPACT_ATOMS: atom_id res chain seq x y z
N MET A 1 -25.70 -1.22 1.25
CA MET A 1 -24.72 -2.29 0.99
C MET A 1 -23.51 -2.03 1.86
N GLY A 2 -23.43 -2.67 3.03
CA GLY A 2 -22.22 -2.60 3.84
C GLY A 2 -21.11 -3.35 3.10
N LEU A 3 -20.07 -2.65 2.66
CA LEU A 3 -18.85 -3.28 2.19
C LEU A 3 -18.30 -4.08 3.39
N LYS A 4 -18.65 -5.37 3.47
CA LYS A 4 -18.02 -6.30 4.39
C LYS A 4 -16.56 -6.38 3.95
N ASN A 5 -15.74 -5.51 4.50
CA ASN A 5 -14.30 -5.59 4.35
C ASN A 5 -13.87 -6.72 5.30
N THR A 6 -14.11 -7.95 4.87
CA THR A 6 -13.82 -9.19 5.60
C THR A 6 -12.32 -9.51 5.61
N ARG A 7 -11.48 -8.55 5.22
CA ARG A 7 -10.03 -8.71 5.21
C ARG A 7 -9.50 -8.31 6.57
N SER A 8 -8.71 -9.19 7.15
CA SER A 8 -7.98 -8.90 8.38
C SER A 8 -7.09 -7.68 8.16
N GLN A 9 -6.85 -6.89 9.21
CA GLN A 9 -5.97 -5.71 9.12
C GLN A 9 -4.59 -6.08 8.54
N THR A 10 -4.09 -7.26 8.87
CA THR A 10 -2.88 -7.87 8.30
C THR A 10 -2.96 -8.09 6.78
N GLU A 11 -4.09 -8.58 6.27
CA GLU A 11 -4.31 -8.79 4.83
C GLU A 11 -4.38 -7.47 4.06
N ILE A 12 -4.96 -6.43 4.68
CA ILE A 12 -5.01 -5.08 4.10
C ILE A 12 -3.59 -4.50 4.00
N LEU A 13 -2.78 -4.67 5.04
CA LEU A 13 -1.38 -4.22 5.06
C LEU A 13 -0.53 -4.98 4.03
N GLU A 14 -0.70 -6.30 3.91
CA GLU A 14 0.05 -7.10 2.94
C GLU A 14 -0.35 -6.79 1.49
N THR A 15 -1.65 -6.67 1.22
CA THR A 15 -2.15 -6.31 -0.12
C THR A 15 -1.62 -4.94 -0.55
N SER A 16 -1.57 -3.98 0.38
CA SER A 16 -1.06 -2.64 0.13
C SER A 16 0.46 -2.64 -0.13
N ARG A 17 1.21 -3.49 0.58
CA ARG A 17 2.64 -3.73 0.32
C ARG A 17 2.86 -4.26 -1.11
N ILE A 18 2.12 -5.31 -1.48
CA ILE A 18 2.22 -5.95 -2.79
C ILE A 18 1.85 -4.96 -3.90
N ALA A 19 0.81 -4.16 -3.71
CA ALA A 19 0.41 -3.13 -4.65
C ALA A 19 1.56 -2.14 -4.89
N LEU A 20 2.12 -1.53 -3.84
CA LEU A 20 3.23 -0.56 -3.97
C LEU A 20 4.46 -1.18 -4.65
N GLN A 21 4.80 -2.42 -4.32
CA GLN A 21 5.92 -3.13 -4.93
C GLN A 21 5.67 -3.44 -6.43
N ASN A 22 4.44 -3.81 -6.79
CA ASN A 22 4.07 -4.08 -8.18
C ASN A 22 4.18 -2.83 -9.05
N VAL A 23 3.86 -1.66 -8.50
CA VAL A 23 3.96 -0.40 -9.23
C VAL A 23 5.41 -0.05 -9.55
N GLU A 24 6.36 -0.38 -8.67
CA GLU A 24 7.78 -0.12 -8.91
C GLU A 24 8.43 -1.14 -9.83
N THR A 25 8.03 -2.41 -9.70
CA THR A 25 8.70 -3.52 -10.38
C THR A 25 8.09 -3.85 -11.74
N ASN A 26 6.81 -3.53 -11.96
CA ASN A 26 6.13 -3.84 -13.21
C ASN A 26 6.34 -2.71 -14.24
N PRO A 27 7.06 -2.96 -15.34
CA PRO A 27 7.38 -1.95 -16.34
C PRO A 27 6.17 -1.45 -17.14
N VAL A 28 5.01 -2.11 -17.04
CA VAL A 28 3.75 -1.67 -17.67
C VAL A 28 2.98 -0.75 -16.73
N ILE A 29 2.95 -1.07 -15.44
CA ILE A 29 2.18 -0.31 -14.44
C ILE A 29 2.90 0.98 -14.06
N LYS A 30 4.24 0.93 -13.97
CA LYS A 30 5.08 2.09 -13.64
C LYS A 30 4.79 3.33 -14.51
N PRO A 31 4.86 3.26 -15.86
CA PRO A 31 4.59 4.43 -16.70
C PRO A 31 3.12 4.89 -16.63
N LEU A 32 2.17 3.98 -16.41
CA LEU A 32 0.76 4.33 -16.22
C LEU A 32 0.56 5.11 -14.91
N MET A 33 1.25 4.72 -13.84
CA MET A 33 1.16 5.40 -12.55
C MET A 33 1.94 6.71 -12.52
N GLU A 34 3.11 6.78 -13.16
CA GLU A 34 3.81 8.05 -13.37
C GLU A 34 2.97 9.03 -14.21
N ALA A 35 2.27 8.54 -15.25
CA ALA A 35 1.35 9.37 -16.05
C ALA A 35 0.16 9.91 -15.25
N LEU A 36 -0.22 9.23 -14.16
CA LEU A 36 -1.27 9.67 -13.23
C LEU A 36 -0.72 10.55 -12.08
N GLY A 37 0.59 10.84 -12.07
CA GLY A 37 1.25 11.65 -11.04
C GLY A 37 1.71 10.85 -9.81
N TYR A 38 1.58 9.53 -9.81
CA TYR A 38 2.14 8.64 -8.80
C TYR A 38 3.62 8.35 -9.12
N ASN A 39 4.43 9.41 -9.04
CA ASN A 39 5.87 9.33 -9.18
C ASN A 39 6.49 8.58 -8.00
N THR A 40 7.77 8.22 -8.12
CA THR A 40 8.55 7.55 -7.06
C THR A 40 8.40 8.20 -5.68
N THR A 41 8.30 9.53 -5.60
CA THR A 41 8.05 10.26 -4.34
C THR A 41 6.71 9.91 -3.70
N LYS A 42 5.64 9.74 -4.49
CA LYS A 42 4.31 9.37 -3.99
C LYS A 42 4.23 7.91 -3.58
N ILE A 43 4.98 7.05 -4.26
CA ILE A 43 5.12 5.65 -3.86
C ILE A 43 5.90 5.54 -2.54
N ASP A 44 6.96 6.34 -2.37
CA ASP A 44 7.72 6.41 -1.13
C ASP A 44 6.87 6.92 0.04
N GLU A 45 6.07 7.96 -0.17
CA GLU A 45 5.06 8.45 0.79
C GLU A 45 4.07 7.34 1.17
N GLY A 46 3.58 6.59 0.18
CA GLY A 46 2.70 5.43 0.41
C GLY A 46 3.35 4.33 1.25
N LYS A 47 4.64 4.05 1.03
CA LYS A 47 5.41 3.09 1.84
C LYS A 47 5.61 3.59 3.27
N ALA A 48 5.88 4.87 3.46
CA ALA A 48 6.02 5.46 4.79
C ALA A 48 4.70 5.35 5.59
N ILE A 49 3.57 5.65 4.94
CA ILE A 49 2.23 5.48 5.54
C ILE A 49 1.97 4.02 5.89
N LEU A 50 2.28 3.10 4.97
CA LEU A 50 2.14 1.66 5.22
C LEU A 50 2.95 1.22 6.44
N ASN A 51 4.20 1.68 6.54
CA ASN A 51 5.08 1.31 7.64
C ASN A 51 4.58 1.87 8.98
N ASN A 52 4.08 3.11 8.98
CA ASN A 52 3.43 3.68 10.16
C ASN A 52 2.18 2.90 10.56
N ALA A 53 1.33 2.52 9.60
CA ALA A 53 0.15 1.70 9.84
C ALA A 53 0.50 0.32 10.40
N LYS A 54 1.60 -0.32 9.92
CA LYS A 54 2.11 -1.56 10.49
C LYS A 54 2.58 -1.38 11.94
N ASN A 55 3.28 -0.28 12.25
CA ASN A 55 3.71 0.01 13.62
C ASN A 55 2.51 0.21 14.55
N LEU A 56 1.53 1.00 14.15
CA LEU A 56 0.31 1.22 14.94
C LEU A 56 -0.48 -0.08 15.14
N TYR A 57 -0.59 -0.90 14.10
CA TYR A 57 -1.22 -2.22 14.22
C TYR A 57 -0.49 -3.10 15.25
N ASN A 58 0.84 -3.14 15.20
CA ASN A 58 1.64 -3.90 16.14
C ASN A 58 1.49 -3.38 17.58
N GLN A 59 1.45 -2.06 17.79
CA GLN A 59 1.23 -1.44 19.10
C GLN A 59 -0.17 -1.69 19.67
N CYS A 60 -1.19 -1.82 18.81
CA CYS A 60 -2.55 -2.17 19.23
C CYS A 60 -2.77 -3.68 19.43
N GLN A 61 -1.75 -4.52 19.17
CA GLN A 61 -1.78 -5.96 19.43
C GLN A 61 -1.11 -6.33 20.77
N GLU A 62 -0.43 -5.38 21.43
CA GLU A 62 0.07 -5.48 22.82
C GLU A 62 -1.01 -5.04 23.83
#